data_AF-A0A388RHK0-F1
#
_entry.id   AF-A0A388RHK0-F1
#
_cell.length_a   1.000
_cell.length_b   1.000
_cell.length_c   1.000
_cell.angle_alpha   90.00
_cell.angle_beta   90.00
_cell.angle_gamma   90.00
#
_symmetry.space_group_name_H-M   'P 1'
#
loop_
_entity.id
_entity.type
_entity.pdbx_description
1 polymer ?
#
loop_
_entity_poly.entity_id
_entity_poly.type
_entity_poly.pdbx_seq_one_letter_code
_entity_poly.pdbx_strand_id
1 'polypeptide(L)'
;MAHFDLNSMVWRSTLALTTAALLGACGTQGGGTGTPAASAAPAAAPAAAAPAAAMPPAPEVASGYRAGMSTVHAQRHMAAAANPLATEAGRAMLRQGGSAIDAAIAMQAVLTLVEPQATGIGGGAFIMYWDGKRVQAFDGRETAPAGATENMFMRPDGKPMEFSEAQIGGRSVGTPGVMRALEMAHRQHGRLPWAKLFEPAISLAEKGFPISQRLYTQVAADKFLANSPEMAAYFLDAQGKPKPAGTVLKNPKLAQTLRDIARRGAGVLYGGPIAQDIVTKVNGGTNAGSLSMADLRNYKAKQRVPVCTDYKRWKICGMPPPSSGGIAIAQILGTLQALETKNPKYALAALKPQNVNTPAQVEANPDAVHAIAEADRLAYADRGLYVADSDFVQIDVAGLVNPNYLASRAELISDKSMGKAQPGVPPGPAVAYAPDRSPPRISTSQIVAVDDRGGAISMTTTIESYFGSHLMVRGFMLNNQLTDFSFVASENGKPVANRVEPGKRPRSSMAPTLVFDRQTGQLVATVGSPGGSQIIEYVSKTLVGMLDWNMDPQAAIGMGNFGSRNGPTEVEKGLVSPGLVQALQQRGHQVAEIEMTSGTQAIVRRQGPDGKVVWAGGADPRREGVALGD
;
A
#
# COMPACT_ATOMS: atom_id res chain seq x y z
N MET A 1 57.04 -35.13 20.92
CA MET A 1 57.78 -35.50 22.16
C MET A 1 56.83 -35.36 23.33
N ALA A 2 56.96 -36.24 24.33
CA ALA A 2 56.34 -36.21 25.67
C ALA A 2 54.78 -36.24 25.78
N HIS A 3 54.28 -37.30 26.43
CA HIS A 3 53.04 -37.31 27.21
C HIS A 3 53.31 -36.72 28.61
N PHE A 4 52.30 -36.13 29.26
CA PHE A 4 51.93 -36.45 30.66
C PHE A 4 50.50 -35.95 30.95
N ASP A 5 49.98 -36.24 32.15
CA ASP A 5 48.54 -36.54 32.33
C ASP A 5 48.05 -36.39 33.80
N LEU A 6 46.72 -36.53 33.98
CA LEU A 6 45.95 -36.88 35.17
C LEU A 6 45.62 -35.85 36.28
N ASN A 7 44.41 -36.08 36.82
CA ASN A 7 43.83 -35.70 38.12
C ASN A 7 43.40 -34.23 38.36
N SER A 8 42.32 -33.90 39.08
CA SER A 8 41.04 -34.52 39.52
C SER A 8 40.66 -33.81 40.82
N MET A 9 39.46 -33.24 40.97
CA MET A 9 38.87 -33.04 42.30
C MET A 9 37.36 -32.82 42.24
N VAL A 10 36.64 -33.57 43.08
CA VAL A 10 35.19 -33.50 43.32
C VAL A 10 34.99 -33.07 44.76
N TRP A 11 34.13 -32.09 45.03
CA TRP A 11 33.51 -31.94 46.35
C TRP A 11 32.02 -31.56 46.23
N ARG A 12 31.20 -32.20 47.05
CA ARG A 12 29.76 -31.94 47.25
C ARG A 12 29.58 -31.12 48.53
N SER A 13 28.38 -30.53 48.74
CA SER A 13 27.49 -30.81 49.89
C SER A 13 26.61 -29.64 50.39
N THR A 14 25.29 -29.80 50.20
CA THR A 14 24.13 -29.52 51.10
C THR A 14 23.87 -28.19 51.84
N LEU A 15 22.64 -27.69 51.61
CA LEU A 15 21.56 -27.30 52.56
C LEU A 15 21.88 -26.87 54.01
N ALA A 16 21.18 -25.80 54.47
CA ALA A 16 20.06 -25.91 55.44
C ALA A 16 19.23 -24.60 55.57
N LEU A 17 17.97 -24.72 56.01
CA LEU A 17 17.08 -23.60 56.40
C LEU A 17 17.28 -23.23 57.88
N THR A 18 16.81 -22.04 58.30
CA THR A 18 15.94 -21.91 59.49
C THR A 18 15.10 -20.63 59.49
N THR A 19 13.95 -20.70 60.16
CA THR A 19 12.90 -19.67 60.33
C THR A 19 12.97 -18.99 61.70
N ALA A 20 12.38 -17.79 61.84
CA ALA A 20 11.96 -17.23 63.13
C ALA A 20 10.60 -16.50 63.00
N ALA A 21 9.83 -16.43 64.09
CA ALA A 21 8.44 -15.98 64.14
C ALA A 21 8.15 -15.12 65.40
N LEU A 22 6.87 -15.00 65.82
CA LEU A 22 6.30 -14.31 67.00
C LEU A 22 5.94 -12.82 66.76
N LEU A 23 4.89 -12.20 67.35
CA LEU A 23 3.74 -12.66 68.16
C LEU A 23 2.64 -11.55 68.23
N GLY A 24 1.41 -11.89 68.64
CA GLY A 24 0.34 -10.94 69.04
C GLY A 24 -1.01 -11.62 69.31
N ALA A 25 -1.69 -11.35 70.44
CA ALA A 25 -2.81 -12.16 70.96
C ALA A 25 -3.95 -11.38 71.66
N CYS A 26 -4.99 -12.11 72.13
CA CYS A 26 -6.30 -11.73 72.78
C CYS A 26 -7.49 -11.66 71.78
N GLY A 27 -8.77 -11.97 72.05
CA GLY A 27 -9.54 -12.46 73.22
C GLY A 27 -10.99 -11.89 73.19
N THR A 28 -12.10 -12.51 73.62
CA THR A 28 -12.44 -13.86 74.18
C THR A 28 -13.97 -14.12 74.15
N GLN A 29 -14.42 -15.36 73.84
CA GLN A 29 -15.76 -15.98 74.07
C GLN A 29 -17.04 -15.40 73.40
N GLY A 30 -17.98 -16.32 73.08
CA GLY A 30 -19.38 -16.04 72.72
C GLY A 30 -20.05 -17.20 71.97
N GLY A 31 -20.89 -18.00 72.64
CA GLY A 31 -21.55 -19.17 72.03
C GLY A 31 -22.92 -18.84 71.41
N GLY A 32 -23.32 -19.57 70.37
CA GLY A 32 -24.65 -19.46 69.76
C GLY A 32 -24.85 -20.45 68.61
N THR A 33 -25.76 -21.41 68.78
CA THR A 33 -26.11 -22.39 67.74
C THR A 33 -26.99 -21.74 66.68
N GLY A 34 -26.47 -21.61 65.45
CA GLY A 34 -27.21 -21.13 64.28
C GLY A 34 -26.97 -22.02 63.07
N THR A 35 -28.04 -22.46 62.43
CA THR A 35 -28.04 -23.27 61.21
C THR A 35 -27.36 -22.51 60.06
N PRO A 36 -26.38 -23.08 59.35
CA PRO A 36 -25.79 -22.39 58.20
C PRO A 36 -26.78 -22.38 57.03
N ALA A 37 -27.23 -21.18 56.65
CA ALA A 37 -27.96 -20.99 55.41
C ALA A 37 -27.06 -21.28 54.20
N ALA A 38 -27.62 -21.89 53.15
CA ALA A 38 -26.87 -22.20 51.93
C ALA A 38 -26.36 -20.90 51.27
N SER A 39 -25.05 -20.74 51.17
CA SER A 39 -24.44 -19.62 50.47
C SER A 39 -24.63 -19.79 48.96
N ALA A 40 -25.29 -18.82 48.33
CA ALA A 40 -25.37 -18.75 46.87
C ALA A 40 -23.94 -18.56 46.30
N ALA A 41 -23.59 -19.36 45.30
CA ALA A 41 -22.31 -19.23 44.62
C ALA A 41 -22.23 -17.85 43.92
N PRO A 42 -21.10 -17.13 44.02
CA PRO A 42 -20.95 -15.84 43.36
C PRO A 42 -21.00 -16.04 41.84
N ALA A 43 -21.86 -15.27 41.16
CA ALA A 43 -21.91 -15.26 39.71
C ALA A 43 -20.54 -14.88 39.13
N ALA A 44 -20.08 -15.64 38.13
CA ALA A 44 -18.80 -15.37 37.48
C ALA A 44 -18.83 -13.96 36.86
N ALA A 45 -17.90 -13.11 37.28
CA ALA A 45 -17.74 -11.78 36.70
C ALA A 45 -17.48 -11.90 35.19
N PRO A 46 -18.08 -11.05 34.34
CA PRO A 46 -17.78 -11.06 32.92
C PRO A 46 -16.29 -10.79 32.71
N ALA A 47 -15.63 -11.66 31.95
CA ALA A 47 -14.21 -11.51 31.64
C ALA A 47 -13.96 -10.14 31.01
N ALA A 48 -13.04 -9.37 31.60
CA ALA A 48 -12.69 -8.05 31.09
C ALA A 48 -12.24 -8.16 29.63
N ALA A 49 -12.89 -7.41 28.74
CA ALA A 49 -12.52 -7.38 27.33
C ALA A 49 -11.05 -6.96 27.21
N ALA A 50 -10.25 -7.75 26.49
CA ALA A 50 -8.86 -7.41 26.23
C ALA A 50 -8.80 -6.04 25.52
N PRO A 51 -7.93 -5.10 25.95
CA PRO A 51 -7.84 -3.79 25.32
C PRO A 51 -7.47 -3.94 23.84
N ALA A 52 -8.13 -3.16 22.98
CA ALA A 52 -7.85 -3.16 21.55
C ALA A 52 -6.37 -2.89 21.29
N ALA A 53 -5.78 -3.64 20.35
CA ALA A 53 -4.35 -3.51 20.05
C ALA A 53 -4.07 -2.14 19.42
N ALA A 54 -3.39 -1.26 20.16
CA ALA A 54 -3.06 0.08 19.71
C ALA A 54 -2.05 0.04 18.55
N MET A 55 -2.52 0.28 17.34
CA MET A 55 -1.70 0.36 16.13
C MET A 55 -1.21 1.79 15.86
N PRO A 56 -0.08 1.93 15.15
CA PRO A 56 0.30 3.17 14.46
C PRO A 56 -0.89 3.88 13.79
N PRO A 57 -1.11 5.19 13.99
CA PRO A 57 -2.15 5.92 13.26
C PRO A 57 -1.89 5.86 11.75
N ALA A 58 -2.96 5.97 10.95
CA ALA A 58 -2.88 5.95 9.50
C ALA A 58 -1.91 7.03 8.97
N PRO A 59 -1.18 6.77 7.87
CA PRO A 59 -0.20 7.72 7.32
C PRO A 59 -0.84 8.95 6.70
N GLU A 60 -2.11 8.87 6.31
CA GLU A 60 -2.93 9.97 5.83
C GLU A 60 -4.18 10.05 6.70
N VAL A 61 -4.56 11.25 7.16
CA VAL A 61 -5.80 11.43 7.92
C VAL A 61 -7.03 11.16 7.06
N ALA A 62 -8.09 10.59 7.64
CA ALA A 62 -9.35 10.37 6.94
C ALA A 62 -10.01 11.68 6.45
N SER A 63 -10.61 11.62 5.26
CA SER A 63 -11.34 12.74 4.62
C SER A 63 -12.87 12.52 4.57
N GLY A 64 -13.40 11.62 5.40
CA GLY A 64 -14.80 11.20 5.41
C GLY A 64 -15.11 10.02 4.48
N TYR A 65 -16.39 9.66 4.37
CA TYR A 65 -16.90 8.57 3.53
C TYR A 65 -18.16 9.03 2.78
N ARG A 66 -18.17 8.89 1.44
CA ARG A 66 -19.29 9.25 0.57
C ARG A 66 -20.24 8.07 0.39
N ALA A 67 -21.25 7.98 1.25
CA ALA A 67 -22.32 6.98 1.10
C ALA A 67 -23.16 7.21 -0.18
N GLY A 68 -23.78 6.13 -0.69
CA GLY A 68 -24.70 6.20 -1.83
C GLY A 68 -24.05 6.35 -3.22
N MET A 69 -22.73 6.20 -3.34
CA MET A 69 -22.07 6.10 -4.65
C MET A 69 -22.52 4.83 -5.39
N SER A 70 -22.80 4.96 -6.68
CA SER A 70 -23.20 3.86 -7.58
C SER A 70 -22.12 3.57 -8.63
N THR A 71 -22.12 2.33 -9.15
CA THR A 71 -21.26 1.94 -10.28
C THR A 71 -21.61 2.77 -11.52
N VAL A 72 -20.59 3.34 -12.16
CA VAL A 72 -20.72 4.08 -13.43
C VAL A 72 -20.58 3.09 -14.59
N HIS A 73 -21.41 3.23 -15.63
CA HIS A 73 -21.35 2.39 -16.81
C HIS A 73 -20.96 3.18 -18.07
N ALA A 74 -20.16 2.58 -18.94
CA ALA A 74 -19.74 3.14 -20.23
C ALA A 74 -19.66 2.04 -21.31
N GLN A 75 -19.80 2.41 -22.59
CA GLN A 75 -19.84 1.42 -23.68
C GLN A 75 -18.49 1.22 -24.38
N ARG A 76 -17.63 2.24 -24.42
CA ARG A 76 -16.39 2.23 -25.20
C ARG A 76 -15.14 2.26 -24.33
N HIS A 77 -14.99 3.33 -23.54
CA HIS A 77 -13.83 3.59 -22.70
C HIS A 77 -14.22 4.11 -21.34
N MET A 78 -13.28 4.01 -20.39
CA MET A 78 -13.45 4.52 -19.04
C MET A 78 -12.11 4.84 -18.41
N ALA A 79 -12.08 5.87 -17.57
CA ALA A 79 -10.99 6.22 -16.68
C ALA A 79 -11.51 6.34 -15.24
N ALA A 80 -10.68 6.01 -14.26
CA ALA A 80 -10.95 6.28 -12.84
C ALA A 80 -9.64 6.64 -12.11
N ALA A 81 -9.68 7.72 -11.33
CA ALA A 81 -8.55 8.21 -10.56
C ALA A 81 -9.02 8.86 -9.25
N ALA A 82 -8.09 9.03 -8.31
CA ALA A 82 -8.37 9.56 -6.97
C ALA A 82 -8.87 11.02 -6.91
N ASN A 83 -8.88 11.75 -8.03
CA ASN A 83 -9.48 13.10 -8.14
C ASN A 83 -10.31 13.27 -9.44
N PRO A 84 -11.48 13.95 -9.41
CA PRO A 84 -12.32 14.15 -10.60
C PRO A 84 -11.66 14.91 -11.75
N LEU A 85 -10.83 15.92 -11.46
CA LEU A 85 -10.13 16.71 -12.50
C LEU A 85 -9.11 15.84 -13.25
N ALA A 86 -8.45 14.91 -12.55
CA ALA A 86 -7.58 13.94 -13.19
C ALA A 86 -8.40 12.97 -14.05
N THR A 87 -9.49 12.42 -13.51
CA THR A 87 -10.33 11.45 -14.23
C THR A 87 -10.86 12.02 -15.55
N GLU A 88 -11.38 13.26 -15.57
CA GLU A 88 -11.84 13.89 -16.81
C GLU A 88 -10.68 14.20 -17.76
N ALA A 89 -9.47 14.54 -17.28
CA ALA A 89 -8.30 14.67 -18.15
C ALA A 89 -7.93 13.34 -18.82
N GLY A 90 -8.04 12.21 -18.12
CA GLY A 90 -7.89 10.87 -18.69
C GLY A 90 -8.95 10.55 -19.73
N ARG A 91 -10.24 10.74 -19.39
CA ARG A 91 -11.38 10.57 -20.30
C ARG A 91 -11.27 11.44 -21.55
N ALA A 92 -10.82 12.69 -21.41
CA ALA A 92 -10.62 13.60 -22.54
C ALA A 92 -9.55 13.09 -23.52
N MET A 93 -8.51 12.38 -23.07
CA MET A 93 -7.56 11.72 -23.98
C MET A 93 -8.18 10.49 -24.66
N LEU A 94 -8.95 9.68 -23.94
CA LEU A 94 -9.66 8.51 -24.49
C LEU A 94 -10.67 8.93 -25.58
N ARG A 95 -11.43 10.00 -25.34
CA ARG A 95 -12.32 10.65 -26.33
C ARG A 95 -11.64 11.08 -27.63
N GLN A 96 -10.35 11.40 -27.58
CA GLN A 96 -9.53 11.77 -28.74
C GLN A 96 -8.91 10.55 -29.44
N GLY A 97 -9.26 9.31 -29.04
CA GLY A 97 -8.70 8.07 -29.58
C GLY A 97 -7.37 7.65 -28.97
N GLY A 98 -6.97 8.28 -27.86
CA GLY A 98 -5.77 7.92 -27.11
C GLY A 98 -5.82 6.48 -26.55
N SER A 99 -4.66 5.95 -26.18
CA SER A 99 -4.57 4.69 -25.43
C SER A 99 -4.79 4.89 -23.93
N ALA A 100 -4.96 3.79 -23.19
CA ALA A 100 -4.98 3.86 -21.73
C ALA A 100 -3.66 4.41 -21.13
N ILE A 101 -2.53 4.33 -21.85
CA ILE A 101 -1.27 5.02 -21.47
C ILE A 101 -1.41 6.54 -21.65
N ASP A 102 -1.96 7.02 -22.77
CA ASP A 102 -2.18 8.46 -22.99
C ASP A 102 -3.07 9.05 -21.89
N ALA A 103 -4.14 8.33 -21.51
CA ALA A 103 -5.03 8.69 -20.41
C ALA A 103 -4.32 8.74 -19.05
N ALA A 104 -3.44 7.78 -18.77
CA ALA A 104 -2.67 7.73 -17.53
C ALA A 104 -1.65 8.88 -17.40
N ILE A 105 -1.05 9.32 -18.51
CA ILE A 105 -0.13 10.47 -18.51
C ILE A 105 -0.87 11.76 -18.20
N ALA A 106 -2.04 11.98 -18.81
CA ALA A 106 -2.89 13.13 -18.52
C ALA A 106 -3.38 13.12 -17.06
N MET A 107 -3.81 11.95 -16.56
CA MET A 107 -4.17 11.77 -15.15
C MET A 107 -3.00 12.08 -14.21
N GLN A 108 -1.81 11.52 -14.44
CA GLN A 108 -0.62 11.78 -13.61
C GLN A 108 -0.23 13.26 -13.60
N ALA A 109 -0.25 13.92 -14.77
CA ALA A 109 0.10 15.33 -14.87
C ALA A 109 -0.85 16.21 -14.05
N VAL A 110 -2.15 15.88 -14.04
CA VAL A 110 -3.16 16.59 -13.22
C VAL A 110 -3.05 16.21 -11.74
N LEU A 111 -2.85 14.94 -11.37
CA LEU A 111 -2.68 14.52 -9.97
C LEU A 111 -1.47 15.21 -9.30
N THR A 112 -0.42 15.53 -10.06
CA THR A 112 0.73 16.33 -9.57
C THR A 112 0.30 17.74 -9.08
N LEU A 113 -0.85 18.26 -9.52
CA LEU A 113 -1.44 19.52 -9.04
C LEU A 113 -2.48 19.29 -7.93
N VAL A 114 -3.40 18.34 -8.14
CA VAL A 114 -4.65 18.22 -7.36
C VAL A 114 -4.60 17.19 -6.24
N GLU A 115 -3.61 16.28 -6.26
CA GLU A 115 -3.30 15.36 -5.16
C GLU A 115 -1.78 15.38 -4.81
N PRO A 116 -1.16 16.57 -4.67
CA PRO A 116 0.30 16.72 -4.51
C PRO A 116 0.81 16.16 -3.18
N GLN A 117 -0.07 15.87 -2.24
CA GLN A 117 0.25 15.16 -1.01
C GLN A 117 0.53 13.66 -1.25
N ALA A 118 0.09 13.07 -2.36
CA ALA A 118 0.12 11.62 -2.55
C ALA A 118 0.92 11.15 -3.77
N THR A 119 1.05 11.97 -4.81
CA THR A 119 1.81 11.64 -6.03
C THR A 119 2.32 12.89 -6.73
N GLY A 120 3.34 12.73 -7.57
CA GLY A 120 3.78 13.75 -8.50
C GLY A 120 4.94 13.30 -9.38
N ILE A 121 5.31 14.13 -10.34
CA ILE A 121 6.48 13.88 -11.23
C ILE A 121 7.83 13.76 -10.48
N GLY A 122 7.87 14.14 -9.19
CA GLY A 122 9.02 13.99 -8.30
C GLY A 122 9.07 12.68 -7.51
N GLY A 123 8.22 11.69 -7.82
CA GLY A 123 8.23 10.36 -7.20
C GLY A 123 8.26 9.20 -8.19
N GLY A 124 7.62 8.08 -7.81
CA GLY A 124 7.69 6.80 -8.51
C GLY A 124 6.33 6.22 -8.92
N ALA A 125 6.38 5.20 -9.76
CA ALA A 125 5.20 4.45 -10.19
C ALA A 125 5.49 3.02 -10.61
N PHE A 126 4.46 2.18 -10.52
CA PHE A 126 4.37 0.90 -11.21
C PHE A 126 3.17 0.89 -12.14
N ILE A 127 3.38 0.38 -13.35
CA ILE A 127 2.37 0.34 -14.40
C ILE A 127 2.21 -1.10 -14.87
N MET A 128 1.03 -1.68 -14.66
CA MET A 128 0.58 -2.88 -15.36
C MET A 128 -0.24 -2.46 -16.57
N TYR A 129 0.19 -2.88 -17.77
CA TYR A 129 -0.46 -2.52 -19.02
C TYR A 129 -0.78 -3.75 -19.87
N TRP A 130 -1.97 -3.75 -20.45
CA TRP A 130 -2.45 -4.69 -21.45
C TRP A 130 -2.64 -3.96 -22.77
N ASP A 131 -1.98 -4.40 -23.83
CA ASP A 131 -2.01 -3.75 -25.15
C ASP A 131 -3.08 -4.32 -26.11
N GLY A 132 -3.97 -5.19 -25.59
CA GLY A 132 -4.89 -6.00 -26.40
C GLY A 132 -4.36 -7.40 -26.75
N LYS A 133 -3.07 -7.70 -26.48
CA LYS A 133 -2.42 -8.98 -26.82
C LYS A 133 -1.50 -9.55 -25.73
N ARG A 134 -0.76 -8.70 -25.01
CA ARG A 134 0.19 -9.09 -23.96
C ARG A 134 0.15 -8.16 -22.76
N VAL A 135 0.44 -8.72 -21.59
CA VAL A 135 0.62 -7.97 -20.34
C VAL A 135 2.08 -7.55 -20.19
N GLN A 136 2.32 -6.32 -19.79
CA GLN A 136 3.64 -5.74 -19.55
C GLN A 136 3.66 -4.99 -18.22
N ALA A 137 4.79 -5.04 -17.52
CA ALA A 137 5.03 -4.31 -16.29
C ALA A 137 6.12 -3.27 -16.51
N PHE A 138 5.84 -2.00 -16.23
CA PHE A 138 6.83 -0.92 -16.25
C PHE A 138 7.11 -0.43 -14.83
N ASP A 139 8.39 -0.48 -14.45
CA ASP A 139 8.96 -0.07 -13.19
C ASP A 139 9.57 1.33 -13.32
N GLY A 140 8.90 2.32 -12.74
CA GLY A 140 9.37 3.68 -12.50
C GLY A 140 9.61 3.95 -11.02
N ARG A 141 10.02 2.94 -10.24
CA ARG A 141 10.41 3.08 -8.84
C ARG A 141 11.72 3.84 -8.72
N GLU A 142 11.81 4.66 -7.70
CA GLU A 142 12.99 5.46 -7.39
C GLU A 142 14.19 4.59 -7.00
N THR A 143 15.39 5.08 -7.29
CA THR A 143 16.64 4.45 -6.86
C THR A 143 17.36 5.30 -5.81
N ALA A 144 17.99 4.63 -4.85
CA ALA A 144 18.97 5.24 -3.96
C ALA A 144 20.09 5.92 -4.78
N PRO A 145 20.52 7.14 -4.43
CA PRO A 145 21.66 7.78 -5.08
C PRO A 145 22.97 7.04 -4.82
N ALA A 146 23.99 7.30 -5.63
CA ALA A 146 25.32 6.71 -5.49
C ALA A 146 25.97 6.99 -4.12
N GLY A 147 25.61 8.11 -3.48
CA GLY A 147 26.04 8.48 -2.13
C GLY A 147 25.15 7.95 -0.99
N ALA A 148 24.24 7.01 -1.25
CA ALA A 148 23.49 6.33 -0.19
C ALA A 148 24.37 5.30 0.54
N THR A 149 24.13 5.07 1.83
CA THR A 149 24.85 4.05 2.62
C THR A 149 23.87 3.22 3.43
N GLU A 150 24.24 1.99 3.77
CA GLU A 150 23.39 1.07 4.54
C GLU A 150 22.98 1.61 5.92
N ASN A 151 23.77 2.55 6.46
CA ASN A 151 23.55 3.19 7.76
C ASN A 151 22.95 4.61 7.64
N MET A 152 22.46 5.04 6.47
CA MET A 152 22.00 6.43 6.28
C MET A 152 20.78 6.81 7.13
N PHE A 153 20.00 5.84 7.62
CA PHE A 153 18.88 6.03 8.56
C PHE A 153 19.21 5.55 9.98
N MET A 154 20.49 5.39 10.30
CA MET A 154 20.97 5.13 11.65
C MET A 154 21.51 6.43 12.27
N ARG A 155 21.25 6.62 13.56
CA ARG A 155 21.84 7.68 14.38
C ARG A 155 23.25 7.29 14.85
N PRO A 156 24.07 8.27 15.28
CA PRO A 156 25.39 7.99 15.85
C PRO A 156 25.40 7.09 17.10
N ASP A 157 24.26 6.95 17.80
CA ASP A 157 24.12 6.06 18.96
C ASP A 157 23.82 4.58 18.57
N GLY A 158 23.83 4.27 17.27
CA GLY A 158 23.56 2.92 16.75
C GLY A 158 22.09 2.53 16.71
N LYS A 159 21.14 3.46 16.93
CA LYS A 159 19.71 3.21 16.78
C LYS A 159 19.18 3.74 15.44
N PRO A 160 18.09 3.16 14.91
CA PRO A 160 17.34 3.77 13.80
C PRO A 160 16.85 5.18 14.14
N MET A 161 16.76 6.04 13.12
CA MET A 161 16.07 7.33 13.18
C MET A 161 14.57 7.15 13.43
N GLU A 162 13.92 8.16 14.01
CA GLU A 162 12.44 8.20 13.98
C GLU A 162 11.96 8.45 12.54
N PHE A 163 10.75 8.00 12.21
CA PHE A 163 10.24 8.11 10.83
C PHE A 163 10.24 9.56 10.30
N SER A 164 9.83 10.55 11.11
CA SER A 164 9.84 11.96 10.68
C SER A 164 11.24 12.56 10.54
N GLU A 165 12.22 12.06 11.30
CA GLU A 165 13.64 12.45 11.18
C GLU A 165 14.25 11.91 9.88
N ALA A 166 13.88 10.69 9.49
CA ALA A 166 14.25 10.12 8.20
C ALA A 166 13.51 10.79 7.03
N GLN A 167 12.19 10.98 7.15
CA GLN A 167 11.29 11.49 6.10
C GLN A 167 11.63 12.92 5.67
N ILE A 168 11.68 13.86 6.60
CA ILE A 168 11.62 15.30 6.30
C ILE A 168 12.99 15.82 5.84
N GLY A 169 13.08 16.25 4.59
CA GLY A 169 14.31 16.76 3.96
C GLY A 169 14.93 15.83 2.93
N GLY A 170 16.11 16.21 2.42
CA GLY A 170 16.73 15.58 1.26
C GLY A 170 17.23 14.15 1.45
N ARG A 171 17.54 13.74 2.68
CA ARG A 171 18.07 12.39 3.00
C ARG A 171 17.21 11.26 2.45
N SER A 172 15.90 11.41 2.47
CA SER A 172 14.95 10.38 2.05
C SER A 172 14.67 10.36 0.53
N VAL A 173 15.18 11.34 -0.23
CA VAL A 173 14.78 11.53 -1.63
C VAL A 173 15.48 10.53 -2.54
N GLY A 174 14.70 9.61 -3.10
CA GLY A 174 15.13 8.73 -4.19
C GLY A 174 15.05 9.42 -5.55
N THR A 175 15.77 8.89 -6.53
CA THR A 175 15.77 9.45 -7.90
C THR A 175 14.38 9.31 -8.56
N PRO A 176 13.67 10.40 -8.93
CA PRO A 176 12.30 10.33 -9.43
C PRO A 176 12.14 9.50 -10.71
N GLY A 177 11.16 8.59 -10.75
CA GLY A 177 11.00 7.59 -11.82
C GLY A 177 9.73 7.67 -12.66
N VAL A 178 8.65 8.30 -12.18
CA VAL A 178 7.32 8.39 -12.84
C VAL A 178 7.44 8.71 -14.33
N MET A 179 8.11 9.82 -14.66
CA MET A 179 8.09 10.33 -16.02
C MET A 179 8.91 9.49 -17.01
N ARG A 180 9.90 8.70 -16.54
CA ARG A 180 10.64 7.75 -17.39
C ARG A 180 9.83 6.49 -17.68
N ALA A 181 9.09 5.98 -16.71
CA ALA A 181 8.20 4.84 -16.94
C ALA A 181 7.07 5.22 -17.91
N LEU A 182 6.47 6.39 -17.73
CA LEU A 182 5.47 6.93 -18.64
C LEU A 182 6.00 7.24 -20.04
N GLU A 183 7.18 7.87 -20.16
CA GLU A 183 7.83 8.10 -21.47
C GLU A 183 8.15 6.77 -22.18
N MET A 184 8.64 5.76 -21.46
CA MET A 184 8.91 4.43 -22.00
C MET A 184 7.64 3.73 -22.48
N ALA A 185 6.56 3.77 -21.69
CA ALA A 185 5.27 3.19 -22.07
C ALA A 185 4.62 3.94 -23.26
N HIS A 186 4.72 5.27 -23.29
CA HIS A 186 4.20 6.11 -24.38
C HIS A 186 4.90 5.82 -25.70
N ARG A 187 6.24 5.68 -25.69
CA ARG A 187 7.00 5.33 -26.91
C ARG A 187 6.62 3.97 -27.49
N GLN A 188 6.06 3.06 -26.70
CA GLN A 188 5.59 1.74 -27.17
C GLN A 188 4.09 1.72 -27.53
N HIS A 189 3.25 2.50 -26.84
CA HIS A 189 1.78 2.34 -26.86
C HIS A 189 0.97 3.63 -26.86
N GLY A 190 1.62 4.79 -26.83
CA GLY A 190 0.96 6.09 -27.00
C GLY A 190 0.39 6.25 -28.41
N ARG A 191 -0.72 6.99 -28.51
CA ARG A 191 -1.39 7.29 -29.79
C ARG A 191 -1.53 8.79 -30.01
N LEU A 192 -1.68 9.57 -28.94
CA LEU A 192 -1.70 11.02 -29.02
C LEU A 192 -0.27 11.59 -28.95
N PRO A 193 0.00 12.76 -29.58
CA PRO A 193 1.27 13.46 -29.44
C PRO A 193 1.59 13.73 -27.97
N TRP A 194 2.81 13.44 -27.51
CA TRP A 194 3.23 13.57 -26.12
C TRP A 194 2.84 14.92 -25.48
N ALA A 195 3.03 16.03 -26.21
CA ALA A 195 2.68 17.37 -25.73
C ALA A 195 1.19 17.53 -25.37
N LYS A 196 0.28 16.87 -26.10
CA LYS A 196 -1.18 16.94 -25.92
C LYS A 196 -1.60 16.48 -24.52
N LEU A 197 -0.90 15.49 -23.99
CA LEU A 197 -1.19 14.82 -22.72
C LEU A 197 -1.04 15.75 -21.51
N PHE A 198 -0.24 16.82 -21.63
CA PHE A 198 0.02 17.78 -20.55
C PHE A 198 -0.88 19.02 -20.61
N GLU A 199 -1.60 19.26 -21.71
CA GLU A 199 -2.46 20.44 -21.86
C GLU A 199 -3.49 20.62 -20.73
N PRO A 200 -4.19 19.57 -20.23
CA PRO A 200 -5.13 19.73 -19.12
C PRO A 200 -4.44 20.23 -17.85
N ALA A 201 -3.29 19.65 -17.51
CA ALA A 201 -2.51 20.01 -16.34
C ALA A 201 -1.89 21.41 -16.45
N ILE A 202 -1.35 21.78 -17.62
CA ILE A 202 -0.82 23.13 -17.86
C ILE A 202 -1.95 24.17 -17.70
N SER A 203 -3.12 23.93 -18.30
CA SER A 203 -4.28 24.83 -18.17
C SER A 203 -4.76 24.95 -16.72
N LEU A 204 -4.83 23.86 -15.96
CA LEU A 204 -5.20 23.88 -14.54
C LEU A 204 -4.15 24.57 -13.66
N ALA A 205 -2.86 24.41 -13.98
CA ALA A 205 -1.77 25.08 -13.26
C ALA A 205 -1.78 26.62 -13.46
N GLU A 206 -2.19 27.09 -14.64
CA GLU A 206 -2.23 28.52 -14.99
C GLU A 206 -3.53 29.22 -14.55
N LYS A 207 -4.69 28.63 -14.88
CA LYS A 207 -6.01 29.18 -14.55
C LYS A 207 -6.38 28.92 -13.09
N GLY A 208 -5.85 27.86 -12.52
CA GLY A 208 -6.08 27.40 -11.16
C GLY A 208 -7.17 26.34 -11.05
N PHE A 209 -7.22 25.70 -9.89
CA PHE A 209 -8.19 24.68 -9.52
C PHE A 209 -8.63 24.88 -8.06
N PRO A 210 -9.85 24.51 -7.65
CA PRO A 210 -10.27 24.61 -6.26
C PRO A 210 -9.52 23.58 -5.39
N ILE A 211 -8.99 24.02 -4.24
CA ILE A 211 -8.46 23.11 -3.21
C ILE A 211 -9.60 22.18 -2.77
N SER A 212 -9.39 20.88 -2.82
CA SER A 212 -10.41 19.92 -2.37
C SER A 212 -10.49 19.82 -0.85
N GLN A 213 -11.60 19.27 -0.36
CA GLN A 213 -11.74 18.96 1.07
C GLN A 213 -10.63 18.02 1.56
N ARG A 214 -10.23 17.03 0.75
CA ARG A 214 -9.15 16.09 1.10
C ARG A 214 -7.81 16.82 1.18
N LEU A 215 -7.43 17.60 0.17
CA LEU A 215 -6.18 18.37 0.19
C LEU A 215 -6.14 19.35 1.36
N TYR A 216 -7.22 20.09 1.61
CA TYR A 216 -7.34 20.98 2.77
C TYR A 216 -7.13 20.23 4.10
N THR A 217 -7.82 19.10 4.30
CA THR A 217 -7.70 18.30 5.54
C THR A 217 -6.27 17.78 5.75
N GLN A 218 -5.54 17.40 4.69
CA GLN A 218 -4.14 16.97 4.80
C GLN A 218 -3.21 18.16 5.10
N VAL A 219 -3.37 19.32 4.43
CA VAL A 219 -2.60 20.55 4.73
C VAL A 219 -2.83 21.00 6.19
N ALA A 220 -4.06 20.89 6.69
CA ALA A 220 -4.42 21.29 8.05
C ALA A 220 -3.92 20.33 9.15
N ALA A 221 -3.67 19.06 8.82
CA ALA A 221 -3.10 18.07 9.74
C ALA A 221 -1.56 18.09 9.77
N ASP A 222 -0.93 18.72 8.79
CA ASP A 222 0.52 18.71 8.60
C ASP A 222 1.26 19.64 9.58
N LYS A 223 2.28 19.11 10.26
CA LYS A 223 3.08 19.82 11.27
C LYS A 223 4.43 20.34 10.75
N PHE A 224 4.81 19.97 9.54
CA PHE A 224 6.12 20.24 8.93
C PHE A 224 6.04 21.19 7.73
N LEU A 225 4.87 21.29 7.08
CA LEU A 225 4.60 22.10 5.90
C LEU A 225 5.02 23.57 6.06
N ALA A 226 4.78 24.17 7.22
CA ALA A 226 5.17 25.55 7.52
C ALA A 226 6.70 25.77 7.53
N ASN A 227 7.50 24.71 7.72
CA ASN A 227 8.97 24.77 7.70
C ASN A 227 9.55 24.75 6.28
N SER A 228 8.72 24.50 5.26
CA SER A 228 9.11 24.47 3.85
C SER A 228 8.63 25.75 3.15
N PRO A 229 9.51 26.73 2.84
CA PRO A 229 9.09 28.05 2.37
C PRO A 229 8.23 28.01 1.09
N GLU A 230 8.55 27.09 0.17
CA GLU A 230 7.74 26.91 -1.04
C GLU A 230 6.36 26.33 -0.75
N MET A 231 6.23 25.35 0.16
CA MET A 231 4.93 24.79 0.54
C MET A 231 4.10 25.80 1.34
N ALA A 232 4.72 26.52 2.27
CA ALA A 232 4.07 27.57 3.05
C ALA A 232 3.46 28.64 2.13
N ALA A 233 4.23 29.20 1.19
CA ALA A 233 3.73 30.18 0.23
C ALA A 233 2.61 29.62 -0.68
N TYR A 234 2.68 28.32 -1.01
CA TYR A 234 1.71 27.67 -1.89
C TYR A 234 0.40 27.30 -1.18
N PHE A 235 0.44 26.73 0.02
CA PHE A 235 -0.73 26.19 0.72
C PHE A 235 -1.25 27.05 1.88
N LEU A 236 -0.47 27.99 2.43
CA LEU A 236 -0.87 28.83 3.58
C LEU A 236 -1.21 30.27 3.17
N ASP A 237 -2.13 30.88 3.90
CA ASP A 237 -2.47 32.30 3.80
C ASP A 237 -1.41 33.21 4.46
N ALA A 238 -1.64 34.52 4.43
CA ALA A 238 -0.73 35.51 5.01
C ALA A 238 -0.64 35.44 6.55
N GLN A 239 -1.53 34.70 7.20
CA GLN A 239 -1.59 34.45 8.63
C GLN A 239 -0.98 33.08 9.00
N GLY A 240 -0.42 32.35 8.01
CA GLY A 240 0.17 31.02 8.20
C GLY A 240 -0.86 29.90 8.37
N LYS A 241 -2.13 30.13 8.05
CA LYS A 241 -3.20 29.11 8.13
C LYS A 241 -3.43 28.42 6.79
N PRO A 242 -3.88 27.15 6.77
CA PRO A 242 -4.28 26.46 5.55
C PRO A 242 -5.30 27.25 4.73
N LYS A 243 -5.03 27.46 3.43
CA LYS A 243 -6.01 28.03 2.49
C LYS A 243 -7.27 27.15 2.46
N PRO A 244 -8.47 27.68 2.72
CA PRO A 244 -9.69 26.88 2.82
C PRO A 244 -9.99 26.05 1.57
N ALA A 245 -10.68 24.91 1.74
CA ALA A 245 -11.29 24.18 0.64
C ALA A 245 -12.16 25.11 -0.24
N GLY A 246 -12.13 24.91 -1.55
CA GLY A 246 -12.74 25.79 -2.55
C GLY A 246 -11.87 26.96 -3.01
N THR A 247 -10.80 27.32 -2.28
CA THR A 247 -9.85 28.37 -2.71
C THR A 247 -9.21 27.99 -4.05
N VAL A 248 -9.19 28.89 -5.03
CA VAL A 248 -8.57 28.63 -6.34
C VAL A 248 -7.04 28.76 -6.23
N LEU A 249 -6.35 27.63 -6.34
CA LEU A 249 -4.91 27.52 -6.25
C LEU A 249 -4.27 27.49 -7.64
N LYS A 250 -3.22 28.30 -7.86
CA LYS A 250 -2.48 28.42 -9.13
C LYS A 250 -1.02 28.04 -8.94
N ASN A 251 -0.44 27.35 -9.91
CA ASN A 251 0.94 26.84 -9.87
C ASN A 251 1.72 27.16 -11.16
N PRO A 252 2.03 28.45 -11.43
CA PRO A 252 2.74 28.83 -12.66
C PRO A 252 4.15 28.22 -12.76
N LYS A 253 4.79 27.87 -11.64
CA LYS A 253 6.07 27.15 -11.62
C LYS A 253 5.91 25.74 -12.20
N LEU A 254 4.89 24.99 -11.77
CA LEU A 254 4.62 23.67 -12.34
C LEU A 254 4.11 23.75 -13.77
N ALA A 255 3.31 24.76 -14.13
CA ALA A 255 2.89 24.99 -15.52
C ALA A 255 4.11 25.09 -16.46
N GLN A 256 5.13 25.88 -16.09
CA GLN A 256 6.37 25.98 -16.86
C GLN A 256 7.12 24.64 -16.93
N THR A 257 7.24 23.91 -15.82
CA THR A 257 7.87 22.57 -15.78
C THR A 257 7.15 21.58 -16.69
N LEU A 258 5.82 21.55 -16.68
CA LEU A 258 5.01 20.69 -17.54
C LEU A 258 5.10 21.12 -19.02
N ARG A 259 5.15 22.42 -19.32
CA ARG A 259 5.44 22.92 -20.68
C ARG A 259 6.81 22.47 -21.19
N ASP A 260 7.82 22.44 -20.32
CA ASP A 260 9.15 21.96 -20.67
C ASP A 260 9.16 20.45 -20.95
N ILE A 261 8.48 19.64 -20.13
CA ILE A 261 8.29 18.20 -20.34
C ILE A 261 7.49 17.92 -21.63
N ALA A 262 6.42 18.68 -21.88
CA ALA A 262 5.58 18.55 -23.07
C ALA A 262 6.36 18.81 -24.37
N ARG A 263 7.24 19.83 -24.36
CA ARG A 263 8.02 20.23 -25.54
C ARG A 263 9.28 19.40 -25.77
N ARG A 264 9.94 18.92 -24.72
CA ARG A 264 11.30 18.34 -24.77
C ARG A 264 11.39 16.90 -24.24
N GLY A 265 10.26 16.28 -23.92
CA GLY A 265 10.19 14.94 -23.36
C GLY A 265 10.55 14.90 -21.87
N ALA A 266 10.45 13.71 -21.25
CA ALA A 266 10.73 13.54 -19.83
C ALA A 266 12.20 13.81 -19.46
N GLY A 267 13.11 13.76 -20.44
CA GLY A 267 14.56 13.96 -20.26
C GLY A 267 14.96 15.27 -19.55
N VAL A 268 14.10 16.31 -19.57
CA VAL A 268 14.37 17.57 -18.85
C VAL A 268 14.43 17.43 -17.32
N LEU A 269 13.82 16.39 -16.74
CA LEU A 269 13.93 16.08 -15.31
C LEU A 269 15.27 15.40 -14.95
N TYR A 270 16.02 14.92 -15.96
CA TYR A 270 17.21 14.08 -15.81
C TYR A 270 18.50 14.75 -16.33
N GLY A 271 18.40 16.00 -16.79
CA GLY A 271 19.54 16.83 -17.18
C GLY A 271 19.14 18.30 -17.39
N GLY A 272 20.11 19.20 -17.34
CA GLY A 272 19.88 20.63 -17.49
C GLY A 272 19.24 21.29 -16.23
N PRO A 273 18.60 22.46 -16.38
CA PRO A 273 18.25 23.31 -15.23
C PRO A 273 17.25 22.71 -14.24
N ILE A 274 16.26 21.92 -14.68
CA ILE A 274 15.27 21.33 -13.75
C ILE A 274 15.94 20.25 -12.90
N ALA A 275 16.77 19.39 -13.50
CA ALA A 275 17.58 18.41 -12.79
C ALA A 275 18.55 19.07 -11.79
N GLN A 276 19.17 20.19 -12.18
CA GLN A 276 20.05 20.94 -11.28
C GLN A 276 19.28 21.52 -10.08
N ASP A 277 18.08 22.08 -10.29
CA ASP A 277 17.26 22.60 -9.19
C ASP A 277 16.79 21.49 -8.24
N ILE A 278 16.49 20.29 -8.74
CA ILE A 278 16.21 19.10 -7.92
C ILE A 278 17.43 18.79 -7.05
N VAL A 279 18.62 18.62 -7.66
CA VAL A 279 19.87 18.33 -6.94
C VAL A 279 20.19 19.39 -5.90
N THR A 280 20.04 20.67 -6.23
CA THR A 280 20.27 21.78 -5.29
C THR A 280 19.26 21.78 -4.14
N LYS A 281 17.98 21.46 -4.39
CA LYS A 281 16.96 21.36 -3.32
C LYS A 281 17.22 20.15 -2.41
N VAL A 282 17.63 19.00 -2.96
CA VAL A 282 17.89 17.76 -2.18
C VAL A 282 19.14 17.86 -1.31
N ASN A 283 20.23 18.43 -1.83
CA ASN A 283 21.48 18.55 -1.05
C ASN A 283 21.51 19.79 -0.14
N GLY A 284 20.40 20.53 -0.03
CA GLY A 284 20.26 21.69 0.85
C GLY A 284 19.54 21.37 2.17
N GLY A 285 19.57 22.33 3.08
CA GLY A 285 18.87 22.24 4.38
C GLY A 285 19.61 21.42 5.44
N THR A 286 18.95 21.18 6.57
CA THR A 286 19.54 20.51 7.75
C THR A 286 19.58 18.99 7.64
N ASN A 287 18.68 18.39 6.86
CA ASN A 287 18.64 16.95 6.57
C ASN A 287 18.96 16.69 5.09
N ALA A 288 20.11 17.18 4.64
CA ALA A 288 20.55 17.08 3.24
C ALA A 288 20.67 15.63 2.75
N GLY A 289 20.34 15.42 1.47
CA GLY A 289 20.54 14.16 0.77
C GLY A 289 21.91 14.03 0.12
N SER A 290 22.03 13.08 -0.80
CA SER A 290 23.23 12.83 -1.61
C SER A 290 22.94 12.63 -3.10
N LEU A 291 21.76 13.07 -3.57
CA LEU A 291 21.32 12.94 -4.96
C LEU A 291 22.16 13.82 -5.89
N SER A 292 22.86 13.21 -6.84
CA SER A 292 23.73 13.92 -7.77
C SER A 292 23.10 14.09 -9.17
N MET A 293 23.71 14.97 -9.98
CA MET A 293 23.40 15.08 -11.40
C MET A 293 23.74 13.81 -12.20
N ALA A 294 24.60 12.93 -11.66
CA ALA A 294 24.91 11.63 -12.27
C ALA A 294 23.78 10.62 -12.01
N ASP A 295 23.23 10.59 -10.79
CA ASP A 295 22.09 9.73 -10.43
C ASP A 295 20.87 10.02 -11.31
N LEU A 296 20.50 11.30 -11.41
CA LEU A 296 19.43 11.74 -12.32
C LEU A 296 19.72 11.31 -13.77
N ARG A 297 20.91 11.61 -14.30
CA ARG A 297 21.25 11.32 -15.71
C ARG A 297 21.24 9.81 -16.02
N ASN A 298 21.68 8.99 -15.07
CA ASN A 298 21.85 7.54 -15.25
C ASN A 298 20.58 6.74 -14.92
N TYR A 299 19.56 7.36 -14.31
CA TYR A 299 18.31 6.70 -13.97
C TYR A 299 17.61 6.12 -15.22
N LYS A 300 17.16 4.86 -15.07
CA LYS A 300 16.37 4.15 -16.07
C LYS A 300 15.17 3.50 -15.40
N ALA A 301 13.99 3.77 -15.93
CA ALA A 301 12.83 2.91 -15.73
C ALA A 301 13.08 1.56 -16.42
N LYS A 302 12.46 0.49 -15.92
CA LYS A 302 12.67 -0.88 -16.41
C LYS A 302 11.35 -1.50 -16.87
N GLN A 303 11.40 -2.28 -17.94
CA GLN A 303 10.32 -3.22 -18.25
C GLN A 303 10.62 -4.55 -17.58
N ARG A 304 9.66 -5.10 -16.83
CA ARG A 304 9.79 -6.35 -16.07
C ARG A 304 8.78 -7.39 -16.54
N VAL A 305 9.04 -8.66 -16.25
CA VAL A 305 8.10 -9.77 -16.52
C VAL A 305 6.99 -9.76 -15.44
N PRO A 306 5.71 -9.61 -15.80
CA PRO A 306 4.58 -9.67 -14.86
C PRO A 306 4.56 -10.93 -14.00
N VAL A 307 4.11 -10.81 -12.74
CA VAL A 307 3.72 -11.97 -11.94
C VAL A 307 2.30 -12.32 -12.35
N CYS A 308 2.12 -13.39 -13.13
CA CYS A 308 0.81 -13.86 -13.57
C CYS A 308 0.53 -15.26 -13.03
N THR A 309 -0.53 -15.42 -12.25
CA THR A 309 -0.97 -16.72 -11.70
C THR A 309 -2.42 -17.01 -12.05
N ASP A 310 -2.77 -18.30 -11.98
CA ASP A 310 -4.15 -18.74 -12.12
C ASP A 310 -4.85 -18.72 -10.75
N TYR A 311 -6.08 -18.18 -10.72
CA TYR A 311 -7.00 -18.22 -9.58
C TYR A 311 -8.38 -18.66 -10.08
N LYS A 312 -8.74 -19.91 -9.81
CA LYS A 312 -9.98 -20.55 -10.30
C LYS A 312 -10.11 -20.42 -11.83
N ARG A 313 -11.13 -19.70 -12.33
CA ARG A 313 -11.34 -19.39 -13.76
C ARG A 313 -10.60 -18.14 -14.27
N TRP A 314 -9.93 -17.41 -13.37
CA TRP A 314 -9.30 -16.12 -13.63
C TRP A 314 -7.78 -16.25 -13.71
N LYS A 315 -7.14 -15.41 -14.52
CA LYS A 315 -5.69 -15.19 -14.50
C LYS A 315 -5.43 -13.81 -13.94
N ILE A 316 -4.68 -13.75 -12.85
CA ILE A 316 -4.37 -12.52 -12.11
C ILE A 316 -2.93 -12.14 -12.46
N CYS A 317 -2.71 -10.92 -12.98
CA CYS A 317 -1.40 -10.41 -13.34
C CYS A 317 -1.10 -9.12 -12.57
N GLY A 318 -0.04 -9.13 -11.76
CA GLY A 318 0.39 -7.99 -10.93
C GLY A 318 1.88 -7.65 -11.07
N MET A 319 2.27 -6.54 -10.44
CA MET A 319 3.63 -6.02 -10.51
C MET A 319 4.66 -6.95 -9.83
N PRO A 320 5.77 -7.30 -10.51
CA PRO A 320 6.89 -8.05 -9.93
C PRO A 320 7.77 -7.20 -8.99
N PRO A 321 8.74 -7.84 -8.29
CA PRO A 321 9.81 -7.15 -7.56
C PRO A 321 10.46 -6.02 -8.38
N PRO A 322 10.72 -4.84 -7.78
CA PRO A 322 10.72 -4.53 -6.34
C PRO A 322 9.36 -4.32 -5.68
N SER A 323 8.24 -4.43 -6.39
CA SER A 323 6.95 -4.54 -5.70
C SER A 323 6.75 -5.94 -5.13
N SER A 324 6.20 -5.99 -3.92
CA SER A 324 5.64 -7.20 -3.30
C SER A 324 4.18 -7.46 -3.67
N GLY A 325 3.49 -6.48 -4.27
CA GLY A 325 2.05 -6.53 -4.51
C GLY A 325 1.62 -7.74 -5.36
N GLY A 326 2.24 -7.95 -6.53
CA GLY A 326 1.87 -9.07 -7.41
C GLY A 326 2.10 -10.44 -6.79
N ILE A 327 3.18 -10.61 -6.01
CA ILE A 327 3.45 -11.86 -5.29
C ILE A 327 2.43 -12.04 -4.17
N ALA A 328 2.23 -11.05 -3.31
CA ALA A 328 1.33 -11.19 -2.16
C ALA A 328 -0.12 -11.46 -2.58
N ILE A 329 -0.64 -10.77 -3.60
CA ILE A 329 -1.98 -11.04 -4.14
C ILE A 329 -2.08 -12.48 -4.70
N ALA A 330 -1.06 -12.95 -5.42
CA ALA A 330 -1.02 -14.33 -5.91
C ALA A 330 -0.98 -15.35 -4.76
N GLN A 331 -0.21 -15.08 -3.70
CA GLN A 331 -0.14 -15.92 -2.51
C GLN A 331 -1.47 -15.97 -1.76
N ILE A 332 -2.11 -14.82 -1.51
CA ILE A 332 -3.40 -14.72 -0.80
C ILE A 332 -4.47 -15.51 -1.57
N LEU A 333 -4.67 -15.20 -2.85
CA LEU A 333 -5.72 -15.84 -3.66
C LEU A 333 -5.47 -17.33 -3.86
N GLY A 334 -4.23 -17.75 -4.15
CA GLY A 334 -3.91 -19.17 -4.31
C GLY A 334 -4.01 -19.97 -3.00
N THR A 335 -3.65 -19.37 -1.86
CA THR A 335 -3.83 -19.98 -0.53
C THR A 335 -5.32 -20.14 -0.21
N LEU A 336 -6.15 -19.13 -0.50
CA LEU A 336 -7.61 -19.21 -0.34
C LEU A 336 -8.25 -20.27 -1.25
N GLN A 337 -7.79 -20.42 -2.50
CA GLN A 337 -8.25 -21.49 -3.39
C GLN A 337 -7.88 -22.89 -2.86
N ALA A 338 -6.67 -23.06 -2.33
CA ALA A 338 -6.25 -24.33 -1.74
C ALA A 338 -7.01 -24.64 -0.44
N LEU A 339 -7.27 -23.62 0.39
CA LEU A 339 -8.09 -23.73 1.60
C LEU A 339 -9.53 -24.15 1.27
N GLU A 340 -10.16 -23.54 0.27
CA GLU A 340 -11.49 -23.91 -0.24
C GLU A 340 -11.54 -25.37 -0.70
N THR A 341 -10.48 -25.84 -1.38
CA THR A 341 -10.37 -27.24 -1.84
C THR A 341 -10.22 -28.22 -0.68
N LYS A 342 -9.46 -27.85 0.37
CA LYS A 342 -9.24 -28.68 1.56
C LYS A 342 -10.42 -28.65 2.54
N ASN A 343 -11.13 -27.54 2.63
CA ASN A 343 -12.20 -27.30 3.58
C ASN A 343 -13.30 -26.41 2.97
N PRO A 344 -14.32 -27.01 2.33
CA PRO A 344 -15.37 -26.27 1.61
C PRO A 344 -16.18 -25.26 2.43
N LYS A 345 -16.10 -25.28 3.77
CA LYS A 345 -16.72 -24.22 4.60
C LYS A 345 -16.11 -22.83 4.33
N TYR A 346 -14.85 -22.79 3.88
CA TYR A 346 -14.14 -21.56 3.51
C TYR A 346 -14.30 -21.22 2.01
N ALA A 347 -15.24 -21.87 1.31
CA ALA A 347 -15.54 -21.53 -0.08
C ALA A 347 -16.12 -20.11 -0.18
N LEU A 348 -15.33 -19.17 -0.69
CA LEU A 348 -15.65 -17.73 -0.60
C LEU A 348 -16.97 -17.39 -1.30
N ALA A 349 -17.28 -18.06 -2.42
CA ALA A 349 -18.54 -17.88 -3.16
C ALA A 349 -19.81 -18.20 -2.35
N ALA A 350 -19.70 -19.04 -1.31
CA ALA A 350 -20.79 -19.32 -0.36
C ALA A 350 -20.82 -18.33 0.81
N LEU A 351 -19.64 -17.86 1.26
CA LEU A 351 -19.47 -16.88 2.35
C LEU A 351 -19.73 -15.44 1.90
N LYS A 352 -20.95 -15.20 1.39
CA LYS A 352 -21.35 -13.91 0.81
C LYS A 352 -21.41 -12.77 1.84
N PRO A 353 -21.17 -11.51 1.42
CA PRO A 353 -21.41 -10.34 2.24
C PRO A 353 -22.87 -10.20 2.71
N GLN A 354 -23.05 -9.51 3.82
CA GLN A 354 -24.34 -9.22 4.45
C GLN A 354 -24.58 -7.71 4.53
N ASN A 355 -25.86 -7.30 4.59
CA ASN A 355 -26.23 -5.92 4.82
C ASN A 355 -26.05 -5.57 6.30
N VAL A 356 -25.50 -4.39 6.61
CA VAL A 356 -25.26 -3.90 7.96
C VAL A 356 -25.66 -2.42 8.10
N ASN A 357 -25.99 -2.00 9.32
CA ASN A 357 -26.28 -0.60 9.63
C ASN A 357 -25.00 0.21 9.90
N THR A 358 -24.12 0.29 8.89
CA THR A 358 -22.93 1.16 8.89
C THR A 358 -22.96 2.05 7.63
N PRO A 359 -22.16 3.13 7.54
CA PRO A 359 -22.11 3.96 6.34
C PRO A 359 -21.68 3.18 5.08
N ALA A 360 -20.96 2.06 5.25
CA ALA A 360 -20.57 1.18 4.16
C ALA A 360 -21.72 0.27 3.64
N GLN A 361 -22.79 0.11 4.43
CA GLN A 361 -24.01 -0.68 4.17
C GLN A 361 -23.83 -2.19 3.95
N VAL A 362 -22.65 -2.63 3.52
CA VAL A 362 -22.29 -4.02 3.24
C VAL A 362 -21.04 -4.40 4.02
N GLU A 363 -21.02 -5.62 4.55
CA GLU A 363 -19.95 -6.20 5.34
C GLU A 363 -19.67 -7.63 4.88
N ALA A 364 -18.40 -8.03 4.79
CA ALA A 364 -18.03 -9.41 4.45
C ALA A 364 -18.39 -10.38 5.58
N ASN A 365 -18.72 -11.62 5.23
CA ASN A 365 -18.99 -12.67 6.21
C ASN A 365 -17.79 -12.87 7.17
N PRO A 366 -17.99 -12.99 8.50
CA PRO A 366 -16.89 -13.14 9.46
C PRO A 366 -15.93 -14.30 9.18
N ASP A 367 -16.41 -15.40 8.59
CA ASP A 367 -15.58 -16.56 8.25
C ASP A 367 -14.68 -16.26 7.04
N ALA A 368 -15.16 -15.45 6.09
CA ALA A 368 -14.36 -14.96 4.97
C ALA A 368 -13.34 -13.91 5.43
N VAL A 369 -13.73 -12.98 6.30
CA VAL A 369 -12.81 -11.99 6.89
C VAL A 369 -11.69 -12.69 7.65
N HIS A 370 -12.01 -13.73 8.44
CA HIS A 370 -11.02 -14.58 9.08
C HIS A 370 -10.11 -15.27 8.05
N ALA A 371 -10.66 -16.00 7.07
CA ALA A 371 -9.84 -16.73 6.08
C ALA A 371 -8.91 -15.81 5.28
N ILE A 372 -9.39 -14.65 4.85
CA ILE A 372 -8.60 -13.64 4.14
C ILE A 372 -7.51 -13.07 5.04
N ALA A 373 -7.83 -12.64 6.27
CA ALA A 373 -6.83 -12.11 7.20
C ALA A 373 -5.75 -13.14 7.60
N GLU A 374 -6.07 -14.43 7.67
CA GLU A 374 -5.08 -15.49 7.89
C GLU A 374 -4.20 -15.73 6.64
N ALA A 375 -4.76 -15.65 5.43
CA ALA A 375 -3.98 -15.71 4.18
C ALA A 375 -3.08 -14.47 4.01
N ASP A 376 -3.56 -13.28 4.38
CA ASP A 376 -2.76 -12.05 4.43
C ASP A 376 -1.54 -12.24 5.35
N ARG A 377 -1.73 -12.72 6.59
CA ARG A 377 -0.61 -12.99 7.54
C ARG A 377 0.50 -13.81 6.91
N LEU A 378 0.14 -14.92 6.25
CA LEU A 378 1.08 -15.83 5.59
C LEU A 378 1.85 -15.14 4.45
N ALA A 379 1.16 -14.37 3.61
CA ALA A 379 1.77 -13.62 2.51
C ALA A 379 2.65 -12.46 3.00
N TYR A 380 2.24 -11.75 4.06
CA TYR A 380 3.05 -10.69 4.68
C TYR A 380 4.31 -11.22 5.37
N ALA A 381 4.25 -12.42 5.94
CA ALA A 381 5.42 -13.10 6.51
C ALA A 381 6.45 -13.40 5.41
N ASP A 382 6.02 -13.99 4.29
CA ASP A 382 6.87 -14.31 3.14
C ASP A 382 7.43 -13.03 2.49
N ARG A 383 6.56 -12.03 2.23
CA ARG A 383 6.95 -10.67 1.80
C ARG A 383 8.06 -10.10 2.68
N GLY A 384 7.94 -10.28 4.00
CA GLY A 384 8.87 -9.80 5.01
C GLY A 384 10.30 -10.34 4.84
N LEU A 385 10.44 -11.59 4.41
CA LEU A 385 11.73 -12.28 4.29
C LEU A 385 12.30 -12.29 2.87
N TYR A 386 11.47 -12.55 1.85
CA TYR A 386 11.93 -12.92 0.51
C TYR A 386 11.95 -11.78 -0.51
N VAL A 387 11.09 -10.77 -0.36
CA VAL A 387 10.88 -9.78 -1.43
C VAL A 387 11.68 -8.50 -1.16
N ALA A 388 12.51 -8.08 -2.12
CA ALA A 388 13.13 -6.75 -2.21
C ALA A 388 13.41 -6.42 -3.70
N ASP A 389 14.44 -5.64 -4.03
CA ASP A 389 14.85 -5.40 -5.42
C ASP A 389 15.53 -6.63 -6.04
N SER A 390 14.90 -7.23 -7.06
CA SER A 390 15.43 -8.38 -7.79
C SER A 390 16.68 -8.08 -8.62
N ASP A 391 17.06 -6.80 -8.75
CA ASP A 391 18.35 -6.39 -9.30
C ASP A 391 19.52 -6.56 -8.30
N PHE A 392 19.23 -6.76 -7.01
CA PHE A 392 20.21 -6.84 -5.90
C PHE A 392 20.10 -8.13 -5.07
N VAL A 393 18.91 -8.73 -4.96
CA VAL A 393 18.70 -9.99 -4.24
C VAL A 393 18.06 -11.03 -5.15
N GLN A 394 18.43 -12.30 -4.99
CA GLN A 394 17.80 -13.39 -5.74
C GLN A 394 16.42 -13.71 -5.14
N ILE A 395 15.37 -13.65 -5.98
CA ILE A 395 13.99 -13.90 -5.58
C ILE A 395 13.41 -14.99 -6.48
N ASP A 396 13.13 -16.17 -5.93
CA ASP A 396 12.40 -17.21 -6.65
C ASP A 396 10.89 -16.93 -6.58
N VAL A 397 10.43 -16.11 -7.54
CA VAL A 397 9.01 -15.78 -7.69
C VAL A 397 8.18 -17.04 -7.99
N ALA A 398 8.72 -17.99 -8.76
CA ALA A 398 8.00 -19.20 -9.15
C ALA A 398 7.80 -20.15 -7.96
N GLY A 399 8.78 -20.24 -7.06
CA GLY A 399 8.66 -20.91 -5.77
C GLY A 399 7.62 -20.28 -4.86
N LEU A 400 7.67 -18.95 -4.70
CA LEU A 400 6.76 -18.19 -3.81
C LEU A 400 5.28 -18.29 -4.20
N VAL A 401 4.97 -18.49 -5.49
CA VAL A 401 3.59 -18.64 -5.99
C VAL A 401 3.26 -20.06 -6.45
N ASN A 402 4.10 -21.05 -6.12
CA ASN A 402 3.91 -22.44 -6.52
C ASN A 402 2.62 -23.02 -5.90
N PRO A 403 1.70 -23.65 -6.66
CA PRO A 403 0.45 -24.18 -6.11
C PRO A 403 0.61 -25.16 -4.94
N ASN A 404 1.65 -26.00 -4.95
CA ASN A 404 1.91 -26.95 -3.85
C ASN A 404 2.44 -26.23 -2.60
N TYR A 405 3.18 -25.14 -2.78
CA TYR A 405 3.59 -24.27 -1.67
C TYR A 405 2.37 -23.54 -1.09
N LEU A 406 1.52 -22.94 -1.92
CA LEU A 406 0.30 -22.26 -1.43
C LEU A 406 -0.67 -23.25 -0.76
N ALA A 407 -0.72 -24.50 -1.21
CA ALA A 407 -1.44 -25.56 -0.53
C ALA A 407 -0.85 -25.89 0.86
N SER A 408 0.47 -25.96 1.02
CA SER A 408 1.09 -26.17 2.35
C SER A 408 0.90 -24.97 3.28
N ARG A 409 0.87 -23.74 2.75
CA ARG A 409 0.51 -22.53 3.52
C ARG A 409 -0.96 -22.55 3.96
N ALA A 410 -1.87 -23.02 3.13
CA ALA A 410 -3.30 -23.15 3.47
C ALA A 410 -3.56 -24.14 4.62
N GLU A 411 -2.67 -25.11 4.87
CA GLU A 411 -2.81 -26.06 5.99
C GLU A 411 -2.66 -25.41 7.37
N LEU A 412 -2.06 -24.21 7.43
CA LEU A 412 -1.86 -23.46 8.66
C LEU A 412 -3.12 -22.68 9.09
N ILE A 413 -4.13 -22.58 8.23
CA ILE A 413 -5.37 -21.85 8.51
C ILE A 413 -6.38 -22.81 9.18
N SER A 414 -6.77 -22.49 10.41
CA SER A 414 -7.70 -23.26 11.25
C SER A 414 -8.96 -22.47 11.59
N ASP A 415 -9.86 -22.95 12.46
CA ASP A 415 -10.96 -22.12 12.98
C ASP A 415 -10.53 -21.00 13.93
N LYS A 416 -9.31 -21.08 14.46
CA LYS A 416 -8.69 -20.06 15.32
C LYS A 416 -7.59 -19.32 14.56
N SER A 417 -7.44 -18.04 14.90
CA SER A 417 -6.35 -17.21 14.38
C SER A 417 -4.99 -17.78 14.82
N MET A 418 -4.05 -17.85 13.87
CA MET A 418 -2.64 -18.15 14.15
C MET A 418 -1.91 -16.99 14.83
N GLY A 419 -2.53 -15.82 14.93
CA GLY A 419 -1.96 -14.60 15.51
C GLY A 419 -0.89 -13.98 14.62
N LYS A 420 0.31 -14.59 14.59
CA LYS A 420 1.45 -14.13 13.78
C LYS A 420 2.07 -15.30 13.02
N ALA A 421 2.00 -15.24 11.70
CA ALA A 421 2.61 -16.20 10.80
C ALA A 421 4.14 -16.10 10.80
N GLN A 422 4.80 -17.25 10.67
CA GLN A 422 6.19 -17.34 10.25
C GLN A 422 6.27 -17.41 8.71
N PRO A 423 7.33 -16.88 8.08
CA PRO A 423 7.57 -17.11 6.66
C PRO A 423 7.71 -18.60 6.40
N GLY A 424 7.16 -19.07 5.29
CA GLY A 424 7.30 -20.47 4.87
C GLY A 424 8.63 -20.71 4.17
N VAL A 425 8.85 -21.93 3.70
CA VAL A 425 10.01 -22.29 2.87
C VAL A 425 9.49 -22.65 1.48
N PRO A 426 9.49 -21.70 0.50
CA PRO A 426 9.11 -22.01 -0.87
C PRO A 426 10.15 -22.95 -1.52
N PRO A 427 9.76 -23.73 -2.54
CA PRO A 427 10.72 -24.39 -3.42
C PRO A 427 11.69 -23.36 -4.01
N GLY A 428 12.98 -23.71 -4.14
CA GLY A 428 14.01 -22.81 -4.64
C GLY A 428 15.24 -22.75 -3.74
N PRO A 429 16.17 -21.80 -3.97
CA PRO A 429 17.36 -21.62 -3.15
C PRO A 429 17.01 -21.07 -1.76
N ALA A 430 17.65 -21.61 -0.72
CA ALA A 430 17.55 -21.06 0.63
C ALA A 430 18.17 -19.65 0.69
N VAL A 431 17.46 -18.69 1.31
CA VAL A 431 17.95 -17.32 1.49
C VAL A 431 18.50 -17.11 2.91
N ALA A 432 19.59 -16.34 3.01
CA ALA A 432 20.27 -16.06 4.27
C ALA A 432 19.96 -14.65 4.83
N TYR A 433 18.75 -14.13 4.59
CA TYR A 433 18.34 -12.79 5.03
C TYR A 433 17.67 -12.80 6.41
N ALA A 434 17.66 -11.64 7.06
CA ALA A 434 16.79 -11.32 8.19
C ALA A 434 15.44 -10.74 7.70
N PRO A 435 14.32 -10.97 8.43
CA PRO A 435 13.03 -10.36 8.10
C PRO A 435 13.07 -8.83 8.20
N ASP A 436 12.58 -8.15 7.16
CA ASP A 436 12.48 -6.69 7.14
C ASP A 436 11.32 -6.19 8.02
N ARG A 437 11.63 -5.27 8.95
CA ARG A 437 10.71 -4.65 9.91
C ARG A 437 10.42 -3.16 9.63
N SER A 438 10.69 -2.69 8.40
CA SER A 438 10.47 -1.29 7.97
C SER A 438 9.09 -0.74 8.37
N PRO A 439 8.98 0.53 8.83
CA PRO A 439 7.72 1.13 9.26
C PRO A 439 6.63 1.09 8.17
N PRO A 440 5.39 0.66 8.48
CA PRO A 440 4.36 0.45 7.46
C PRO A 440 3.46 1.69 7.26
N ARG A 441 4.04 2.85 6.88
CA ARG A 441 3.35 4.16 6.78
C ARG A 441 3.66 4.87 5.45
N ILE A 442 2.71 4.97 4.52
CA ILE A 442 2.94 5.53 3.16
C ILE A 442 1.64 6.14 2.58
N SER A 443 1.74 7.24 1.82
CA SER A 443 0.69 7.81 0.95
C SER A 443 0.87 7.38 -0.52
N THR A 444 -0.19 7.35 -1.31
CA THR A 444 -0.15 6.85 -2.70
C THR A 444 -1.38 7.36 -3.44
N SER A 445 -1.36 7.32 -4.77
CA SER A 445 -2.54 7.48 -5.64
C SER A 445 -2.63 6.34 -6.66
N GLN A 446 -3.85 6.11 -7.17
CA GLN A 446 -4.16 5.05 -8.13
C GLN A 446 -4.88 5.63 -9.35
N ILE A 447 -4.51 5.09 -10.52
CA ILE A 447 -5.13 5.31 -11.82
C ILE A 447 -5.53 3.96 -12.43
N VAL A 448 -6.72 3.88 -13.02
CA VAL A 448 -7.07 2.81 -13.96
C VAL A 448 -7.74 3.40 -15.21
N ALA A 449 -7.54 2.78 -16.37
CA ALA A 449 -8.25 3.14 -17.59
C ALA A 449 -8.35 1.95 -18.56
N VAL A 450 -9.35 2.01 -19.44
CA VAL A 450 -9.56 1.12 -20.60
C VAL A 450 -9.86 1.97 -21.84
N ASP A 451 -9.28 1.63 -22.99
CA ASP A 451 -9.44 2.38 -24.25
C ASP A 451 -10.30 1.67 -25.30
N ASP A 452 -10.81 2.44 -26.28
CA ASP A 452 -11.70 1.98 -27.37
C ASP A 452 -11.16 0.78 -28.20
N ARG A 453 -9.87 0.43 -28.08
CA ARG A 453 -9.26 -0.74 -28.75
C ARG A 453 -8.95 -1.91 -27.79
N GLY A 454 -9.49 -1.88 -26.57
CA GLY A 454 -9.32 -2.93 -25.57
C GLY A 454 -7.97 -2.91 -24.85
N GLY A 455 -7.18 -1.85 -24.99
CA GLY A 455 -6.01 -1.60 -24.15
C GLY A 455 -6.44 -1.20 -22.73
N ALA A 456 -5.67 -1.58 -21.71
CA ALA A 456 -6.01 -1.28 -20.32
C ALA A 456 -4.79 -1.08 -19.44
N ILE A 457 -4.92 -0.21 -18.45
CA ILE A 457 -3.86 0.12 -17.50
C ILE A 457 -4.37 0.00 -16.05
N SER A 458 -3.52 -0.53 -15.17
CA SER A 458 -3.54 -0.24 -13.73
C SER A 458 -2.21 0.40 -13.37
N MET A 459 -2.24 1.60 -12.80
CA MET A 459 -1.05 2.35 -12.42
C MET A 459 -1.17 2.86 -11.00
N THR A 460 -0.21 2.48 -10.17
CA THR A 460 -0.08 2.97 -8.79
C THR A 460 1.14 3.88 -8.72
N THR A 461 1.00 5.04 -8.11
CA THR A 461 2.03 6.11 -8.09
C THR A 461 2.09 6.80 -6.74
N THR A 462 3.28 7.26 -6.33
CA THR A 462 3.52 7.72 -4.97
C THR A 462 4.69 8.72 -4.91
N ILE A 463 4.76 9.48 -3.82
CA ILE A 463 5.94 10.22 -3.35
C ILE A 463 6.43 9.69 -1.97
N GLU A 464 6.10 8.43 -1.66
CA GLU A 464 6.07 7.82 -0.33
C GLU A 464 5.06 8.48 0.61
N SER A 465 5.46 9.28 1.58
CA SER A 465 4.56 9.75 2.64
C SER A 465 3.69 10.91 2.18
N TYR A 466 2.76 11.35 3.02
CA TYR A 466 1.98 12.56 2.75
C TYR A 466 2.93 13.76 2.60
N PHE A 467 2.84 14.45 1.46
CA PHE A 467 3.77 15.50 1.00
C PHE A 467 5.24 15.06 0.83
N GLY A 468 5.51 13.75 0.80
CA GLY A 468 6.83 13.20 0.54
C GLY A 468 7.87 13.64 1.56
N SER A 469 8.97 14.22 1.07
CA SER A 469 10.07 14.76 1.90
C SER A 469 9.84 16.19 2.38
N HIS A 470 8.66 16.78 2.11
CA HIS A 470 8.34 18.21 2.31
C HIS A 470 9.23 19.18 1.52
N LEU A 471 10.03 18.67 0.57
CA LEU A 471 10.77 19.47 -0.38
C LEU A 471 9.93 19.73 -1.63
N MET A 472 9.58 20.99 -1.86
CA MET A 472 8.91 21.44 -3.08
C MET A 472 9.92 22.18 -3.98
N VAL A 473 9.99 21.78 -5.26
CA VAL A 473 10.90 22.35 -6.27
C VAL A 473 10.14 22.59 -7.56
N ARG A 474 10.32 23.76 -8.19
CA ARG A 474 9.63 24.19 -9.42
C ARG A 474 8.12 23.88 -9.49
N GLY A 475 7.44 23.89 -8.34
CA GLY A 475 6.00 23.67 -8.23
C GLY A 475 5.55 22.22 -7.98
N PHE A 476 6.45 21.24 -7.83
CA PHE A 476 6.10 19.86 -7.50
C PHE A 476 6.84 19.36 -6.24
N MET A 477 6.27 18.34 -5.59
CA MET A 477 6.84 17.69 -4.41
C MET A 477 7.89 16.64 -4.79
N LEU A 478 8.91 16.48 -3.96
CA LEU A 478 9.88 15.39 -4.03
C LEU A 478 9.52 14.26 -3.06
N ASN A 479 9.74 13.02 -3.49
CA ASN A 479 9.49 11.82 -2.69
C ASN A 479 10.38 11.73 -1.44
N ASN A 480 9.94 10.95 -0.45
CA ASN A 480 10.80 10.43 0.63
C ASN A 480 11.08 8.92 0.45
N GLN A 481 11.07 8.40 -0.77
CA GLN A 481 10.93 6.96 -1.04
C GLN A 481 12.00 6.06 -0.43
N LEU A 482 13.17 6.58 -0.09
CA LEU A 482 14.21 5.77 0.54
C LEU A 482 13.82 5.29 1.95
N THR A 483 12.78 5.85 2.59
CA THR A 483 12.24 5.33 3.87
C THR A 483 11.51 3.99 3.76
N ASP A 484 11.20 3.51 2.55
CA ASP A 484 10.71 2.13 2.34
C ASP A 484 11.84 1.08 2.44
N PHE A 485 13.12 1.49 2.56
CA PHE A 485 14.20 0.58 2.94
C PHE A 485 14.20 0.31 4.46
N SER A 486 14.73 -0.85 4.83
CA SER A 486 15.04 -1.16 6.23
C SER A 486 16.10 -0.20 6.75
N PHE A 487 15.77 0.52 7.83
CA PHE A 487 16.71 1.42 8.51
C PHE A 487 17.87 0.64 9.16
N VAL A 488 17.63 -0.64 9.47
CA VAL A 488 18.63 -1.58 9.99
C VAL A 488 19.16 -2.43 8.83
N ALA A 489 20.48 -2.41 8.61
CA ALA A 489 21.13 -3.14 7.52
C ALA A 489 21.22 -4.66 7.75
N SER A 490 21.35 -5.11 9.00
CA SER A 490 21.45 -6.52 9.38
C SER A 490 20.88 -6.80 10.77
N GLU A 491 20.33 -8.00 10.97
CA GLU A 491 19.87 -8.49 12.28
C GLU A 491 20.49 -9.88 12.54
N ASN A 492 21.04 -10.10 13.74
CA ASN A 492 21.68 -11.36 14.15
C ASN A 492 22.74 -11.88 13.15
N GLY A 493 23.56 -10.98 12.60
CA GLY A 493 24.61 -11.30 11.62
C GLY A 493 24.11 -11.62 10.20
N LYS A 494 22.80 -11.53 9.93
CA LYS A 494 22.22 -11.70 8.60
C LYS A 494 21.81 -10.35 8.00
N PRO A 495 22.16 -10.05 6.74
CA PRO A 495 21.70 -8.83 6.07
C PRO A 495 20.18 -8.83 5.91
N VAL A 496 19.56 -7.66 5.92
CA VAL A 496 18.14 -7.52 5.52
C VAL A 496 18.06 -7.44 3.99
N ALA A 497 17.17 -8.21 3.37
CA ALA A 497 16.99 -8.24 1.91
C ALA A 497 16.69 -6.84 1.35
N ASN A 498 15.90 -6.06 2.09
CA ASN A 498 15.50 -4.68 1.79
C ASN A 498 16.34 -3.62 2.54
N ARG A 499 17.62 -3.88 2.86
CA ARG A 499 18.54 -2.81 3.32
C ARG A 499 18.87 -1.82 2.20
N VAL A 500 19.27 -0.60 2.57
CA VAL A 500 19.72 0.43 1.63
C VAL A 500 21.02 0.00 0.94
N GLU A 501 21.07 0.11 -0.40
CA GLU A 501 22.28 -0.07 -1.21
C GLU A 501 22.28 0.96 -2.36
N PRO A 502 23.43 1.52 -2.78
CA PRO A 502 23.50 2.48 -3.90
C PRO A 502 22.85 1.96 -5.18
N GLY A 503 22.01 2.77 -5.84
CA GLY A 503 21.31 2.40 -7.08
C GLY A 503 20.16 1.40 -6.94
N LYS A 504 19.91 0.86 -5.75
CA LYS A 504 18.83 -0.08 -5.45
C LYS A 504 17.47 0.62 -5.34
N ARG A 505 16.40 -0.10 -5.65
CA ARG A 505 15.01 0.35 -5.45
C ARG A 505 14.49 -0.14 -4.09
N PRO A 506 13.86 0.73 -3.28
CA PRO A 506 13.25 0.30 -2.03
C PRO A 506 12.00 -0.54 -2.33
N ARG A 507 11.81 -1.65 -1.60
CA ARG A 507 10.66 -2.54 -1.71
C ARG A 507 9.36 -1.75 -1.64
N SER A 508 8.36 -2.14 -2.42
CA SER A 508 7.03 -1.52 -2.38
C SER A 508 5.92 -2.52 -2.09
N SER A 509 4.75 -2.01 -1.72
CA SER A 509 3.50 -2.75 -1.54
C SER A 509 2.48 -2.46 -2.64
N MET A 510 2.77 -1.51 -3.54
CA MET A 510 1.88 -1.12 -4.64
C MET A 510 1.48 -2.33 -5.51
N ALA A 511 0.18 -2.62 -5.58
CA ALA A 511 -0.37 -3.79 -6.26
C ALA A 511 -1.29 -3.43 -7.45
N PRO A 512 -0.80 -2.70 -8.47
CA PRO A 512 -1.56 -2.55 -9.71
C PRO A 512 -1.76 -3.94 -10.32
N THR A 513 -3.01 -4.28 -10.64
CA THR A 513 -3.44 -5.64 -10.99
C THR A 513 -4.38 -5.63 -12.18
N LEU A 514 -4.19 -6.60 -13.08
CA LEU A 514 -5.05 -6.89 -14.21
C LEU A 514 -5.61 -8.31 -14.08
N VAL A 515 -6.88 -8.49 -14.41
CA VAL A 515 -7.59 -9.78 -14.34
C VAL A 515 -8.07 -10.18 -15.72
N PHE A 516 -7.89 -11.44 -16.08
CA PHE A 516 -8.32 -12.02 -17.36
C PHE A 516 -9.15 -13.28 -17.12
N ASP A 517 -10.05 -13.59 -18.03
CA ASP A 517 -10.74 -14.88 -18.07
C ASP A 517 -9.82 -15.92 -18.75
N ARG A 518 -9.57 -17.06 -18.11
CA ARG A 518 -8.59 -18.06 -18.58
C ARG A 518 -9.03 -18.76 -19.87
N GLN A 519 -10.33 -18.91 -20.09
CA GLN A 519 -10.88 -19.65 -21.24
C GLN A 519 -10.87 -18.79 -22.51
N THR A 520 -11.20 -17.51 -22.38
CA THR A 520 -11.34 -16.58 -23.51
C THR A 520 -10.14 -15.67 -23.72
N GLY A 521 -9.23 -15.56 -22.73
CA GLY A 521 -8.13 -14.60 -22.72
C GLY A 521 -8.57 -13.13 -22.60
N GLN A 522 -9.86 -12.86 -22.43
CA GLN A 522 -10.40 -11.50 -22.41
C GLN A 522 -10.08 -10.81 -21.08
N LEU A 523 -9.78 -9.51 -21.15
CA LEU A 523 -9.67 -8.66 -19.96
C LEU A 523 -11.02 -8.64 -19.22
N VAL A 524 -10.97 -8.90 -17.92
CA VAL A 524 -12.11 -8.89 -17.00
C VAL A 524 -12.07 -7.66 -16.11
N ALA A 525 -10.91 -7.29 -15.57
CA ALA A 525 -10.80 -6.10 -14.73
C ALA A 525 -9.40 -5.47 -14.76
N THR A 526 -9.37 -4.16 -14.50
CA THR A 526 -8.18 -3.42 -14.04
C THR A 526 -8.49 -2.83 -12.67
N VAL A 527 -7.59 -3.04 -11.70
CA VAL A 527 -7.77 -2.62 -10.31
C VAL A 527 -6.44 -2.27 -9.67
N GLY A 528 -6.46 -1.40 -8.67
CA GLY A 528 -5.36 -1.15 -7.75
C GLY A 528 -5.82 -0.22 -6.64
N SER A 529 -4.95 0.07 -5.68
CA SER A 529 -5.26 0.93 -4.54
C SER A 529 -4.03 1.65 -4.01
N PRO A 530 -4.17 2.83 -3.39
CA PRO A 530 -3.19 3.45 -2.52
C PRO A 530 -3.35 3.05 -1.04
N GLY A 531 -2.40 3.47 -0.19
CA GLY A 531 -2.44 3.22 1.27
C GLY A 531 -1.27 2.38 1.82
N GLY A 532 -0.09 2.52 1.22
CA GLY A 532 1.12 1.86 1.70
C GLY A 532 1.04 0.33 1.73
N SER A 533 1.34 -0.29 2.87
CA SER A 533 1.23 -1.74 3.00
C SER A 533 -0.19 -2.25 2.75
N GLN A 534 -1.21 -1.59 3.32
CA GLN A 534 -2.62 -1.97 3.22
C GLN A 534 -3.15 -2.03 1.77
N ILE A 535 -2.41 -1.51 0.77
CA ILE A 535 -2.72 -1.70 -0.66
C ILE A 535 -3.01 -3.17 -1.00
N ILE A 536 -2.23 -4.11 -0.44
CA ILE A 536 -2.40 -5.54 -0.70
C ILE A 536 -3.76 -6.02 -0.19
N GLU A 537 -4.19 -5.55 0.97
CA GLU A 537 -5.47 -5.90 1.63
C GLU A 537 -6.66 -5.28 0.87
N TYR A 538 -6.55 -4.00 0.49
CA TYR A 538 -7.58 -3.33 -0.30
C TYR A 538 -7.78 -4.00 -1.67
N VAL A 539 -6.69 -4.41 -2.33
CA VAL A 539 -6.75 -5.10 -3.63
C VAL A 539 -7.24 -6.55 -3.48
N SER A 540 -6.78 -7.31 -2.48
CA SER A 540 -7.24 -8.69 -2.26
C SER A 540 -8.74 -8.73 -1.92
N LYS A 541 -9.20 -7.89 -0.99
CA LYS A 541 -10.62 -7.71 -0.63
C LYS A 541 -11.48 -7.37 -1.85
N THR A 542 -11.04 -6.40 -2.65
CA THR A 542 -11.80 -5.93 -3.83
C THR A 542 -11.84 -7.01 -4.92
N LEU A 543 -10.75 -7.76 -5.12
CA LEU A 543 -10.72 -8.90 -6.03
C LEU A 543 -11.70 -10.00 -5.59
N VAL A 544 -11.68 -10.44 -4.32
CA VAL A 544 -12.66 -11.42 -3.81
C VAL A 544 -14.10 -10.94 -4.02
N GLY A 545 -14.37 -9.66 -3.71
CA GLY A 545 -15.70 -9.07 -3.95
C GLY A 545 -16.16 -9.14 -5.40
N MET A 546 -15.29 -8.82 -6.35
CA MET A 546 -15.64 -8.82 -7.79
C MET A 546 -15.65 -10.22 -8.42
N LEU A 547 -14.86 -11.17 -7.90
CA LEU A 547 -14.55 -12.45 -8.54
C LEU A 547 -15.23 -13.67 -7.90
N ASP A 548 -15.47 -13.66 -6.59
CA ASP A 548 -16.11 -14.74 -5.83
C ASP A 548 -17.53 -14.38 -5.41
N TRP A 549 -17.75 -13.12 -5.00
CA TRP A 549 -19.09 -12.62 -4.62
C TRP A 549 -19.85 -11.97 -5.78
N ASN A 550 -19.21 -11.81 -6.94
CA ASN A 550 -19.76 -11.19 -8.15
C ASN A 550 -20.39 -9.80 -7.89
N MET A 551 -19.83 -9.02 -6.97
CA MET A 551 -20.28 -7.67 -6.66
C MET A 551 -20.03 -6.72 -7.85
N ASP A 552 -20.79 -5.63 -7.90
CA ASP A 552 -20.40 -4.49 -8.73
C ASP A 552 -19.13 -3.82 -8.14
N PRO A 553 -18.30 -3.16 -8.97
CA PRO A 553 -17.03 -2.62 -8.52
C PRO A 553 -17.19 -1.54 -7.44
N GLN A 554 -18.24 -0.71 -7.50
CA GLN A 554 -18.46 0.33 -6.51
C GLN A 554 -18.80 -0.24 -5.13
N ALA A 555 -19.64 -1.28 -5.05
CA ALA A 555 -19.92 -1.97 -3.80
C ALA A 555 -18.70 -2.73 -3.25
N ALA A 556 -17.95 -3.43 -4.11
CA ALA A 556 -16.72 -4.15 -3.69
C ALA A 556 -15.67 -3.20 -3.08
N ILE A 557 -15.53 -2.00 -3.65
CA ILE A 557 -14.67 -0.93 -3.12
C ILE A 557 -15.25 -0.33 -1.84
N GLY A 558 -16.54 -0.01 -1.82
CA GLY A 558 -17.21 0.70 -0.73
C GLY A 558 -17.30 -0.10 0.58
N MET A 559 -17.53 -1.42 0.49
CA MET A 559 -17.57 -2.34 1.63
C MET A 559 -16.43 -2.07 2.64
N GLY A 560 -16.73 -2.16 3.94
CA GLY A 560 -15.75 -1.88 5.01
C GLY A 560 -14.44 -2.63 4.82
N ASN A 561 -13.31 -1.95 5.02
CA ASN A 561 -11.99 -2.56 4.84
C ASN A 561 -11.59 -3.45 6.04
N PHE A 562 -10.79 -4.47 5.74
CA PHE A 562 -10.20 -5.39 6.71
C PHE A 562 -8.95 -6.06 6.12
N GLY A 563 -8.11 -6.64 6.97
CA GLY A 563 -6.94 -7.44 6.56
C GLY A 563 -6.00 -7.77 7.73
N SER A 564 -4.80 -8.28 7.45
CA SER A 564 -3.72 -8.28 8.45
C SER A 564 -2.31 -8.28 7.86
N ARG A 565 -1.53 -7.27 8.26
CA ARG A 565 -0.10 -7.09 7.91
C ARG A 565 0.85 -7.99 8.71
N ASN A 566 0.47 -9.23 8.94
CA ASN A 566 1.10 -10.19 9.87
C ASN A 566 1.18 -9.69 11.34
N GLY A 567 0.05 -9.20 11.85
CA GLY A 567 -0.10 -8.67 13.21
C GLY A 567 -1.54 -8.82 13.72
N PRO A 568 -2.10 -7.83 14.43
CA PRO A 568 -3.55 -7.75 14.64
C PRO A 568 -4.33 -7.82 13.32
N THR A 569 -5.57 -8.27 13.39
CA THR A 569 -6.52 -8.11 12.28
C THR A 569 -6.98 -6.65 12.28
N GLU A 570 -6.64 -5.94 11.22
CA GLU A 570 -7.06 -4.56 11.01
C GLU A 570 -8.48 -4.57 10.46
N VAL A 571 -9.34 -3.73 11.03
CA VAL A 571 -10.70 -3.50 10.53
C VAL A 571 -10.99 -2.01 10.53
N GLU A 572 -11.84 -1.58 9.60
CA GLU A 572 -12.07 -0.15 9.40
C GLU A 572 -13.01 0.46 10.45
N LYS A 573 -12.43 1.32 11.27
CA LYS A 573 -13.10 2.03 12.36
C LYS A 573 -14.37 2.74 11.86
N GLY A 574 -15.51 2.38 12.43
CA GLY A 574 -16.81 2.98 12.15
C GLY A 574 -17.49 2.54 10.83
N LEU A 575 -16.84 1.72 10.00
CA LEU A 575 -17.46 1.13 8.80
C LEU A 575 -17.77 -0.37 8.93
N VAL A 576 -17.16 -1.07 9.90
CA VAL A 576 -17.53 -2.44 10.27
C VAL A 576 -18.48 -2.46 11.48
N SER A 577 -19.25 -3.53 11.63
CA SER A 577 -20.14 -3.74 12.76
C SER A 577 -19.38 -4.26 14.00
N PRO A 578 -19.87 -3.97 15.22
CA PRO A 578 -19.38 -4.62 16.45
C PRO A 578 -19.52 -6.15 16.42
N GLY A 579 -20.49 -6.68 15.66
CA GLY A 579 -20.70 -8.12 15.49
C GLY A 579 -19.53 -8.81 14.78
N LEU A 580 -18.99 -8.20 13.72
CA LEU A 580 -17.78 -8.69 13.05
C LEU A 580 -16.58 -8.67 14.00
N VAL A 581 -16.37 -7.57 14.73
CA VAL A 581 -15.29 -7.45 15.72
C VAL A 581 -15.38 -8.57 16.76
N GLN A 582 -16.57 -8.80 17.31
CA GLN A 582 -16.81 -9.84 18.31
C GLN A 582 -16.59 -11.25 17.73
N ALA A 583 -17.07 -11.53 16.52
CA ALA A 583 -16.88 -12.84 15.86
C ALA A 583 -15.39 -13.14 15.60
N LEU A 584 -14.61 -12.13 15.21
CA LEU A 584 -13.16 -12.26 15.06
C LEU A 584 -12.46 -12.49 16.41
N GLN A 585 -12.85 -11.77 17.47
CA GLN A 585 -12.32 -11.99 18.83
C GLN A 585 -12.64 -13.40 19.35
N GLN A 586 -13.83 -13.94 19.08
CA GLN A 586 -14.20 -15.32 19.43
C GLN A 586 -13.36 -16.38 18.68
N ARG A 587 -12.90 -16.06 17.46
CA ARG A 587 -11.90 -16.83 16.70
C ARG A 587 -10.46 -16.60 17.19
N GLY A 588 -10.23 -15.77 18.21
CA GLY A 588 -8.91 -15.52 18.80
C GLY A 588 -8.07 -14.46 18.09
N HIS A 589 -8.66 -13.69 17.16
CA HIS A 589 -7.96 -12.55 16.56
C HIS A 589 -7.79 -11.43 17.59
N GLN A 590 -6.58 -10.87 17.69
CA GLN A 590 -6.42 -9.51 18.20
C GLN A 590 -6.94 -8.55 17.13
N VAL A 591 -7.97 -7.76 17.43
CA VAL A 591 -8.59 -6.83 16.46
C VAL A 591 -8.12 -5.41 16.76
N ALA A 592 -7.78 -4.67 15.70
CA ALA A 592 -7.43 -3.25 15.74
C ALA A 592 -8.37 -2.45 14.84
N GLU A 593 -9.26 -1.66 15.44
CA GLU A 593 -10.12 -0.71 14.73
C GLU A 593 -9.33 0.56 14.38
N ILE A 594 -9.01 0.75 13.10
CA ILE A 594 -8.15 1.83 12.62
C ILE A 594 -8.77 2.60 11.44
N GLU A 595 -8.24 3.78 11.15
CA GLU A 595 -8.53 4.47 9.88
C GLU A 595 -7.91 3.70 8.71
N MET A 596 -8.71 3.35 7.71
CA MET A 596 -8.29 2.59 6.52
C MET A 596 -8.66 3.36 5.24
N THR A 597 -8.00 4.51 5.04
CA THR A 597 -8.44 5.56 4.10
C THR A 597 -8.49 5.12 2.63
N SER A 598 -7.78 4.05 2.25
CA SER A 598 -7.83 3.42 0.91
C SER A 598 -7.75 4.47 -0.22
N GLY A 599 -8.28 4.16 -1.40
CA GLY A 599 -8.39 5.01 -2.58
C GLY A 599 -8.56 4.18 -3.86
N THR A 600 -9.09 2.95 -3.72
CA THR A 600 -9.19 1.93 -4.75
C THR A 600 -9.94 2.45 -5.96
N GLN A 601 -9.42 2.13 -7.15
CA GLN A 601 -10.07 2.39 -8.42
C GLN A 601 -10.18 1.07 -9.17
N ALA A 602 -11.35 0.76 -9.73
CA ALA A 602 -11.56 -0.44 -10.52
C ALA A 602 -12.43 -0.17 -11.75
N ILE A 603 -12.07 -0.82 -12.87
CA ILE A 603 -12.93 -0.92 -14.06
C ILE A 603 -13.05 -2.40 -14.39
N VAL A 604 -14.29 -2.87 -14.55
CA VAL A 604 -14.65 -4.27 -14.75
C VAL A 604 -15.47 -4.42 -16.03
N ARG A 605 -15.18 -5.43 -16.83
CA ARG A 605 -15.97 -5.82 -17.99
C ARG A 605 -17.20 -6.58 -17.51
N ARG A 606 -18.39 -6.10 -17.86
CA ARG A 606 -19.68 -6.74 -17.57
C ARG A 606 -20.49 -6.91 -18.86
N GLN A 607 -21.50 -7.77 -18.81
CA GLN A 607 -22.58 -7.75 -19.80
C GLN A 607 -23.68 -6.82 -19.27
N GLY A 608 -24.15 -5.91 -20.10
CA GLY A 608 -25.29 -5.05 -19.82
C GLY A 608 -26.62 -5.80 -19.96
N PRO A 609 -27.75 -5.17 -19.58
CA PRO A 609 -29.08 -5.80 -19.66
C PRO A 609 -29.51 -6.19 -21.08
N ASP A 610 -28.93 -5.55 -22.11
CA ASP A 610 -29.15 -5.84 -23.53
C ASP A 610 -28.17 -6.89 -24.09
N GLY A 611 -27.38 -7.55 -23.23
CA GLY A 611 -26.37 -8.54 -23.59
C GLY A 611 -25.07 -7.96 -24.14
N LYS A 612 -24.98 -6.63 -24.37
CA LYS A 612 -23.74 -6.01 -24.88
C LYS A 612 -22.67 -5.93 -23.80
N VAL A 613 -21.42 -5.89 -24.24
CA VAL A 613 -20.29 -5.63 -23.34
C VAL A 613 -20.32 -4.17 -22.90
N VAL A 614 -20.19 -3.94 -21.59
CA VAL A 614 -20.03 -2.61 -21.00
C VAL A 614 -18.88 -2.61 -20.00
N TRP A 615 -18.29 -1.44 -19.80
CA TRP A 615 -17.38 -1.18 -18.69
C TRP A 615 -18.20 -0.70 -17.49
N ALA A 616 -17.93 -1.28 -16.32
CA ALA A 616 -18.47 -0.90 -15.02
C ALA A 616 -17.32 -0.35 -14.18
N GLY A 617 -17.43 0.88 -13.68
CA GLY A 617 -16.40 1.57 -12.93
C GLY A 617 -16.82 1.91 -11.51
N GLY A 618 -15.89 1.76 -10.57
CA GLY A 618 -16.04 2.21 -9.18
C GLY A 618 -14.81 2.99 -8.71
N ALA A 619 -15.05 3.95 -7.84
CA ALA A 619 -14.01 4.79 -7.22
C ALA A 619 -14.24 4.89 -5.70
N ASP A 620 -13.17 4.98 -4.92
CA ASP A 620 -13.29 4.90 -3.46
C ASP A 620 -14.16 6.01 -2.83
N PRO A 621 -15.20 5.66 -2.04
CA PRO A 621 -15.99 6.64 -1.31
C PRO A 621 -15.21 7.38 -0.22
N ARG A 622 -14.04 6.89 0.21
CA ARG A 622 -13.18 7.52 1.23
C ARG A 622 -12.32 8.68 0.70
N ARG A 623 -12.14 8.73 -0.64
CA ARG A 623 -11.53 9.85 -1.36
C ARG A 623 -12.59 10.57 -2.20
N GLU A 624 -12.15 11.55 -2.98
CA GLU A 624 -13.00 12.37 -3.86
C GLU A 624 -13.10 11.85 -5.31
N GLY A 625 -12.28 10.86 -5.67
CA GLY A 625 -12.18 10.28 -7.01
C GLY A 625 -13.51 9.77 -7.60
N VAL A 626 -13.55 9.62 -8.92
CA VAL A 626 -14.72 9.16 -9.67
C VAL A 626 -14.28 8.27 -10.82
N ALA A 627 -15.20 7.43 -11.32
CA ALA A 627 -15.07 6.78 -12.61
C ALA A 627 -15.87 7.57 -13.66
N LEU A 628 -15.31 7.78 -14.85
CA LEU A 628 -15.96 8.48 -15.97
C LEU A 628 -15.68 7.74 -17.28
N GLY A 629 -16.67 7.63 -18.15
CA GLY A 629 -16.55 6.99 -19.46
C GLY A 629 -17.65 7.41 -20.42
N ASP A 630 -17.60 6.87 -21.65
CA ASP A 630 -18.56 7.08 -22.73
C ASP A 630 -19.02 5.74 -23.35
#